data_AF-A0A6I1HYJ8-F1
#
_entry.id   AF-A0A6I1HYJ8-F1
#
_cell.length_a   1.000
_cell.length_b   1.000
_cell.length_c   1.000
_cell.angle_alpha   90.00
_cell.angle_beta   90.00
_cell.angle_gamma   90.00
#
_symmetry.space_group_name_H-M   'P 1'
#
loop_
_entity.id
_entity.type
_entity.pdbx_description
1 polymer ?
#
loop_
_entity_poly.entity_id
_entity_poly.type
_entity_poly.pdbx_seq_one_letter_code
_entity_poly.pdbx_strand_id
1 'polypeptide(L)'
;MLSLKSASLWPLPVRLACAALAATLAAVLLYAAWLAGLMAAAQVAQGEEDRLRAAYLSAQARAKQLPQWRAQQRQAGAELALLEQQLPDPQAMAALLTDINAAGQSRGLQFSLFKPGAARPQAPYVALPIAVQLRGGYHAMGALLADLARLPRIVTVHELALNIGKDRLLTLDAVLQAYRLPDAGERAAQAALPSAAGAPGAVPAWRPLAAAVPYPYEAAALADPFGALPPASAPGQRGSVAGPDPRRAREPLESVPLPAISMVGSVQQDGRLSALLLAGQRVYRVAAGQYLGPDHGLVTQVSEQALQYRELLQDAGGGWRERRGSLSLQKTGEAKAGVREDVP
;
A
#
# COMPACT_ATOMS: atom_id res chain seq x y z
N MET A 1 -54.34 -46.60 -61.14
CA MET A 1 -53.07 -47.33 -61.39
C MET A 1 -52.91 -47.55 -62.88
N LEU A 2 -52.14 -46.70 -63.57
CA LEU A 2 -51.88 -46.79 -65.01
C LEU A 2 -50.81 -47.87 -65.24
N SER A 3 -51.24 -49.04 -65.70
CA SER A 3 -50.38 -50.22 -65.87
C SER A 3 -49.65 -50.18 -67.21
N LEU A 4 -48.31 -50.23 -67.18
CA LEU A 4 -47.40 -50.23 -68.33
C LEU A 4 -47.56 -51.46 -69.27
N LYS A 5 -48.53 -52.34 -69.03
CA LYS A 5 -48.79 -53.56 -69.81
C LYS A 5 -49.80 -53.41 -70.96
N SER A 6 -50.66 -52.39 -70.97
CA SER A 6 -51.69 -52.17 -72.02
C SER A 6 -51.32 -51.12 -73.08
N ALA A 7 -50.10 -50.58 -73.04
CA ALA A 7 -49.61 -49.56 -73.97
C ALA A 7 -49.55 -50.02 -75.45
N SER A 8 -49.55 -51.33 -75.70
CA SER A 8 -49.41 -51.90 -77.06
C SER A 8 -50.72 -52.02 -77.86
N LEU A 9 -51.89 -51.84 -77.22
CA LEU A 9 -53.22 -52.09 -77.82
C LEU A 9 -54.00 -50.81 -78.20
N TRP A 10 -53.38 -49.63 -78.15
CA TRP A 10 -54.06 -48.35 -78.45
C TRP A 10 -54.22 -48.08 -79.96
N PRO A 11 -55.34 -47.45 -80.40
CA PRO A 11 -55.54 -47.06 -81.79
C PRO A 11 -54.42 -46.10 -82.26
N LEU A 12 -53.95 -46.30 -83.50
CA LEU A 12 -52.80 -45.61 -84.10
C LEU A 12 -52.72 -44.08 -83.86
N PRO A 13 -53.80 -43.28 -83.99
CA PRO A 13 -53.70 -41.83 -83.78
C PRO A 13 -53.30 -41.43 -82.35
N VAL A 14 -53.73 -42.18 -81.33
CA VAL A 14 -53.42 -41.88 -79.92
C VAL A 14 -51.94 -42.18 -79.62
N ARG A 15 -51.37 -43.22 -80.22
CA ARG A 15 -49.95 -43.57 -80.08
C ARG A 15 -49.05 -42.49 -80.66
N LEU A 16 -49.40 -41.97 -81.84
CA LEU A 16 -48.66 -40.88 -82.48
C LEU A 16 -48.77 -39.58 -81.67
N ALA A 17 -49.95 -39.26 -81.14
CA ALA A 17 -50.14 -38.10 -80.28
C ALA A 17 -49.30 -38.18 -78.97
N CYS A 18 -49.31 -39.34 -78.31
CA CYS A 18 -48.49 -39.56 -77.11
C CYS A 18 -46.98 -39.58 -77.41
N ALA A 19 -46.56 -40.14 -78.54
CA ALA A 19 -45.17 -40.13 -78.98
C ALA A 19 -44.68 -38.70 -79.30
N ALA A 20 -45.50 -37.90 -79.98
CA ALA A 20 -45.20 -36.50 -80.26
C ALA A 20 -45.11 -35.69 -78.97
N LEU A 21 -46.05 -35.86 -78.02
CA LEU A 21 -46.01 -35.18 -76.74
C LEU A 21 -44.78 -35.58 -75.92
N ALA A 22 -44.45 -36.87 -75.85
CA ALA A 22 -43.24 -37.36 -75.19
C ALA A 22 -41.96 -36.81 -75.83
N ALA A 23 -41.90 -36.72 -77.16
CA ALA A 23 -40.77 -36.15 -77.90
C ALA A 23 -40.63 -34.63 -77.64
N THR A 24 -41.73 -33.88 -77.63
CA THR A 24 -41.70 -32.45 -77.28
C THR A 24 -41.26 -32.22 -75.85
N LEU A 25 -41.72 -33.05 -74.90
CA LEU A 25 -41.34 -32.96 -73.49
C LEU A 25 -39.85 -33.30 -73.32
N ALA A 26 -39.35 -34.33 -74.01
CA ALA A 26 -37.94 -34.66 -74.03
C ALA A 26 -37.09 -33.53 -74.63
N ALA A 27 -37.53 -32.91 -75.73
CA ALA A 27 -36.84 -31.76 -76.35
C ALA A 27 -36.82 -30.53 -75.42
N VAL A 28 -37.93 -30.24 -74.74
CA VAL A 28 -38.01 -29.14 -73.74
C VAL A 28 -37.09 -29.43 -72.55
N LEU A 29 -37.06 -30.66 -72.03
CA LEU A 29 -36.14 -31.04 -70.95
C LEU A 29 -34.67 -30.93 -71.36
N LEU A 30 -34.33 -31.37 -72.57
CA LEU A 30 -32.96 -31.31 -73.08
C LEU A 30 -32.51 -29.87 -73.33
N TYR A 31 -33.41 -29.02 -73.86
CA TYR A 31 -33.18 -27.58 -73.99
C TYR A 31 -33.05 -26.89 -72.63
N ALA A 32 -33.91 -27.22 -71.67
CA ALA A 32 -33.83 -26.69 -70.31
C ALA A 32 -32.53 -27.11 -69.60
N ALA A 33 -32.09 -28.35 -69.79
CA ALA A 33 -30.80 -28.83 -69.25
C ALA A 33 -29.61 -28.09 -69.89
N TRP A 34 -29.66 -27.83 -71.20
CA TRP A 34 -28.63 -27.05 -71.89
C TRP A 34 -28.59 -25.59 -71.43
N LEU A 35 -29.77 -24.94 -71.30
CA LEU A 35 -29.89 -23.57 -70.81
C LEU A 35 -29.44 -23.46 -69.33
N ALA A 36 -29.80 -24.44 -68.50
CA ALA A 36 -29.35 -24.51 -67.11
C ALA A 36 -27.82 -24.63 -67.02
N GLY A 37 -27.18 -25.39 -67.91
CA GLY A 37 -25.72 -25.48 -68.01
C GLY A 37 -25.07 -24.15 -68.36
N LEU A 38 -25.63 -23.40 -69.32
CA LEU A 38 -25.14 -22.06 -69.69
C LEU A 38 -25.30 -21.05 -68.55
N MET A 39 -26.43 -21.07 -67.83
CA MET A 39 -26.64 -20.21 -66.67
C MET A 39 -25.71 -20.57 -65.50
N ALA A 40 -25.45 -21.86 -65.26
CA ALA A 40 -24.51 -22.30 -64.24
C ALA A 40 -23.08 -21.83 -64.54
N ALA A 41 -22.64 -21.92 -65.80
CA ALA A 41 -21.34 -21.41 -66.23
C ALA A 41 -21.23 -19.88 -66.05
N ALA A 42 -22.29 -19.13 -66.36
CA ALA A 42 -22.34 -17.69 -66.16
C ALA A 42 -22.31 -17.30 -64.67
N GLN A 43 -23.00 -18.05 -63.80
CA GLN A 43 -22.98 -17.83 -62.35
C GLN A 43 -21.60 -18.08 -61.74
N VAL A 44 -20.89 -19.12 -62.21
CA VAL A 44 -19.51 -19.39 -61.77
C VAL A 44 -18.59 -18.24 -62.17
N ALA A 45 -18.66 -17.78 -63.42
CA ALA A 45 -17.86 -16.66 -63.90
C ALA A 45 -18.13 -15.36 -63.11
N GLN A 46 -19.40 -15.04 -62.84
CA GLN A 46 -19.78 -13.88 -62.00
C GLN A 46 -19.26 -14.02 -60.56
N GLY A 47 -19.35 -15.21 -59.98
CA GLY A 47 -18.82 -15.49 -58.63
C GLY A 47 -17.30 -15.32 -58.54
N GLU A 48 -16.57 -15.68 -59.59
CA GLU A 48 -15.13 -15.45 -59.68
C GLU A 48 -14.78 -13.97 -59.76
N GLU A 49 -15.50 -13.20 -60.60
CA GLU A 49 -15.32 -11.76 -60.73
C GLU A 49 -15.58 -11.03 -59.40
N ASP A 50 -16.67 -11.35 -58.71
CA ASP A 50 -17.00 -10.75 -57.41
C ASP A 50 -15.95 -11.08 -56.36
N ARG A 51 -15.46 -12.32 -56.34
CA ARG A 51 -14.39 -12.75 -55.43
C ARG A 51 -13.08 -12.01 -55.72
N LEU A 52 -12.69 -11.91 -56.99
CA LEU A 52 -11.49 -11.18 -57.41
C LEU A 52 -11.60 -9.69 -57.08
N ARG A 53 -12.78 -9.11 -57.30
CA ARG A 53 -13.06 -7.71 -56.95
C ARG A 53 -12.99 -7.48 -55.45
N ALA A 54 -13.60 -8.34 -54.64
CA ALA A 54 -13.52 -8.26 -53.18
C ALA A 54 -12.08 -8.42 -52.69
N ALA A 55 -11.32 -9.37 -53.25
CA ALA A 55 -9.91 -9.56 -52.94
C ALA A 55 -9.09 -8.31 -53.30
N TYR A 56 -9.28 -7.74 -54.49
CA TYR A 56 -8.61 -6.53 -54.94
C TYR A 56 -8.90 -5.33 -54.03
N LEU A 57 -10.17 -5.09 -53.70
CA LEU A 57 -10.56 -3.99 -52.81
C LEU A 57 -9.97 -4.16 -51.41
N SER A 58 -9.97 -5.39 -50.87
CA SER A 58 -9.34 -5.68 -49.58
C SER A 58 -7.82 -5.48 -49.60
N ALA A 59 -7.16 -5.82 -50.71
CA ALA A 59 -5.73 -5.61 -50.90
C ALA A 59 -5.41 -4.13 -51.04
N GLN A 60 -6.23 -3.37 -51.78
CA GLN A 60 -6.09 -1.93 -51.94
C GLN A 60 -6.28 -1.20 -50.60
N ALA A 61 -7.29 -1.58 -49.80
CA ALA A 61 -7.52 -1.00 -48.47
C ALA A 61 -6.31 -1.22 -47.55
N ARG A 62 -5.74 -2.44 -47.53
CA ARG A 62 -4.52 -2.76 -46.79
C ARG A 62 -3.31 -1.96 -47.30
N ALA A 63 -3.15 -1.81 -48.61
CA ALA A 63 -2.06 -1.02 -49.20
C ALA A 63 -2.16 0.47 -48.82
N LYS A 64 -3.37 1.04 -48.78
CA LYS A 64 -3.61 2.41 -48.30
C LYS A 64 -3.26 2.62 -46.82
N GLN A 65 -3.42 1.58 -46.01
CA GLN A 65 -3.04 1.58 -44.58
C GLN A 65 -1.55 1.30 -44.33
N LEU A 66 -0.79 0.89 -45.35
CA LEU A 66 0.63 0.61 -45.22
C LEU A 66 1.49 1.82 -44.78
N PRO A 67 1.32 3.04 -45.32
CA PRO A 67 2.12 4.20 -44.90
C PRO A 67 1.91 4.59 -43.44
N GLN A 68 0.67 4.54 -42.93
CA GLN A 68 0.39 4.83 -41.52
C GLN A 68 1.05 3.80 -40.60
N TRP A 69 1.01 2.51 -40.94
CA TRP A 69 1.65 1.47 -40.11
C TRP A 69 3.17 1.57 -40.15
N ARG A 70 3.76 1.89 -41.31
CA ARG A 70 5.20 2.18 -41.41
C ARG A 70 5.59 3.43 -40.63
N ALA A 71 4.73 4.45 -40.59
CA ALA A 71 4.97 5.63 -39.76
C ALA A 71 4.93 5.28 -38.26
N GLN A 72 3.93 4.51 -37.83
CA GLN A 72 3.81 4.02 -36.46
C GLN A 72 5.01 3.14 -36.06
N GLN A 73 5.46 2.22 -36.92
CA GLN A 73 6.66 1.42 -36.66
C GLN A 73 7.92 2.27 -36.50
N ARG A 74 8.10 3.30 -37.34
CA ARG A 74 9.23 4.21 -37.23
C ARG A 74 9.18 5.04 -35.94
N GLN A 75 8.00 5.53 -35.57
CA GLN A 75 7.81 6.29 -34.32
C GLN A 75 8.08 5.40 -33.10
N ALA A 76 7.46 4.22 -33.05
CA ALA A 76 7.68 3.26 -31.98
C ALA A 76 9.16 2.82 -31.87
N GLY A 77 9.83 2.62 -33.01
CA GLY A 77 11.27 2.32 -33.04
C GLY A 77 12.14 3.47 -32.55
N ALA A 78 11.81 4.72 -32.89
CA ALA A 78 12.55 5.89 -32.42
C ALA A 78 12.36 6.11 -30.92
N GLU A 79 11.16 5.90 -30.39
CA GLU A 79 10.89 5.94 -28.95
C GLU A 79 11.60 4.80 -28.22
N LEU A 80 11.55 3.57 -28.77
CA LEU A 80 12.29 2.45 -28.19
C LEU A 80 13.78 2.73 -28.16
N ALA A 81 14.36 3.30 -29.22
CA ALA A 81 15.77 3.67 -29.24
C ALA A 81 16.10 4.75 -28.19
N LEU A 82 15.21 5.71 -27.96
CA LEU A 82 15.36 6.70 -26.90
C LEU A 82 15.27 6.04 -25.50
N LEU A 83 14.37 5.08 -25.33
CA LEU A 83 14.21 4.32 -24.09
C LEU A 83 15.40 3.36 -23.86
N GLU A 84 15.92 2.71 -24.89
CA GLU A 84 17.13 1.88 -24.83
C GLU A 84 18.35 2.70 -24.40
N GLN A 85 18.45 3.96 -24.82
CA GLN A 85 19.48 4.89 -24.35
C GLN A 85 19.28 5.31 -22.88
N GLN A 86 18.06 5.21 -22.35
CA GLN A 86 17.71 5.51 -20.95
C GLN A 86 17.74 4.25 -20.06
N LEU A 87 17.69 3.06 -20.64
CA LEU A 87 17.70 1.79 -19.93
C LEU A 87 19.13 1.50 -19.45
N PRO A 88 19.33 1.37 -18.14
CA PRO A 88 20.68 1.38 -17.58
C PRO A 88 21.35 0.00 -17.77
N ASP A 89 22.66 0.07 -18.10
CA ASP A 89 23.61 -1.03 -18.37
C ASP A 89 23.55 -2.20 -17.35
N PRO A 90 24.11 -3.41 -17.59
CA PRO A 90 24.26 -4.46 -16.59
C PRO A 90 24.90 -4.00 -15.27
N GLN A 91 25.74 -2.95 -15.32
CA GLN A 91 26.33 -2.28 -14.15
C GLN A 91 25.28 -1.66 -13.22
N ALA A 92 24.11 -1.35 -13.75
CA ALA A 92 23.00 -0.83 -13.01
C ALA A 92 22.53 -1.84 -11.95
N MET A 93 22.58 -3.15 -12.19
CA MET A 93 22.11 -4.13 -11.20
C MET A 93 22.92 -4.06 -9.90
N ALA A 94 24.25 -3.90 -9.98
CA ALA A 94 25.10 -3.74 -8.80
C ALA A 94 24.76 -2.45 -8.01
N ALA A 95 24.44 -1.37 -8.71
CA ALA A 95 23.95 -0.14 -8.10
C ALA A 95 22.60 -0.36 -7.40
N LEU A 96 21.67 -1.12 -7.99
CA LEU A 96 20.38 -1.45 -7.35
C LEU A 96 20.57 -2.16 -6.00
N LEU A 97 21.48 -3.14 -5.94
CA LEU A 97 21.73 -3.85 -4.68
C LEU A 97 22.27 -2.89 -3.60
N THR A 98 23.10 -1.93 -4.03
CA THR A 98 23.64 -0.89 -3.16
C THR A 98 22.56 0.08 -2.69
N ASP A 99 21.71 0.55 -3.60
CA ASP A 99 20.62 1.49 -3.32
C ASP A 99 19.60 0.89 -2.35
N ILE A 100 19.22 -0.39 -2.54
CA ILE A 100 18.33 -1.12 -1.64
C ILE A 100 18.94 -1.21 -0.24
N ASN A 101 20.23 -1.56 -0.16
CA ASN A 101 20.91 -1.69 1.11
C ASN A 101 21.04 -0.33 1.82
N ALA A 102 21.41 0.73 1.11
CA ALA A 102 21.47 2.09 1.64
C ALA A 102 20.10 2.59 2.13
N ALA A 103 19.04 2.33 1.37
CA ALA A 103 17.67 2.66 1.77
C ALA A 103 17.29 1.95 3.08
N GLY A 104 17.55 0.65 3.20
CA GLY A 104 17.23 -0.10 4.43
C GLY A 104 18.06 0.35 5.64
N GLN A 105 19.36 0.60 5.46
CA GLN A 105 20.23 1.10 6.54
C GLN A 105 19.81 2.48 7.03
N SER A 106 19.40 3.38 6.13
CA SER A 106 18.93 4.73 6.50
C SER A 106 17.67 4.71 7.39
N ARG A 107 16.88 3.63 7.31
CA ARG A 107 15.67 3.39 8.12
C ARG A 107 15.95 2.56 9.37
N GLY A 108 17.21 2.20 9.64
CA GLY A 108 17.59 1.36 10.78
C GLY A 108 17.20 -0.11 10.64
N LEU A 109 16.91 -0.57 9.41
CA LEU A 109 16.62 -1.96 9.13
C LEU A 109 17.91 -2.75 8.92
N GLN A 110 17.95 -3.97 9.45
CA GLN A 110 19.08 -4.89 9.28
C GLN A 110 18.72 -5.99 8.27
N PHE A 111 19.50 -6.11 7.20
CA PHE A 111 19.36 -7.20 6.24
C PHE A 111 20.00 -8.47 6.81
N SER A 112 19.19 -9.48 7.11
CA SER A 112 19.65 -10.79 7.59
C SER A 112 19.99 -11.73 6.43
N LEU A 113 19.23 -11.65 5.33
CA LEU A 113 19.47 -12.43 4.13
C LEU A 113 19.26 -11.54 2.91
N PHE A 114 20.20 -11.62 1.98
CA PHE A 114 20.12 -10.99 0.69
C PHE A 114 20.74 -11.92 -0.35
N LYS A 115 19.89 -12.64 -1.09
CA LYS A 115 20.35 -13.65 -2.06
C LYS A 115 19.67 -13.44 -3.42
N PRO A 116 20.42 -13.01 -4.45
CA PRO A 116 19.95 -13.06 -5.83
C PRO A 116 19.71 -14.50 -6.26
N GLY A 117 18.53 -14.76 -6.83
CA GLY A 117 18.18 -16.05 -7.42
C GLY A 117 18.59 -16.16 -8.89
N ALA A 118 18.24 -17.30 -9.51
CA ALA A 118 18.45 -17.49 -10.94
C ALA A 118 17.48 -16.62 -11.76
N ALA A 119 17.99 -16.01 -12.84
CA ALA A 119 17.19 -15.26 -13.78
C ALA A 119 16.10 -16.16 -14.40
N ARG A 120 14.85 -15.68 -14.37
CA ARG A 120 13.70 -16.38 -14.98
C ARG A 120 13.34 -15.70 -16.29
N PRO A 121 13.65 -16.31 -17.45
CA PRO A 121 13.28 -15.75 -18.74
C PRO A 121 11.75 -15.77 -18.90
N GLN A 122 11.16 -14.60 -19.15
CA GLN A 122 9.76 -14.45 -19.57
C GLN A 122 9.77 -13.65 -20.89
N ALA A 123 8.82 -13.88 -21.79
CA ALA A 123 8.71 -13.04 -22.98
C ALA A 123 7.77 -11.87 -22.66
N PRO A 124 8.17 -10.59 -22.82
CA PRO A 124 9.38 -10.05 -23.44
C PRO A 124 10.54 -9.62 -22.50
N TYR A 125 10.53 -9.97 -21.20
CA TYR A 125 11.47 -9.48 -20.19
C TYR A 125 12.03 -10.58 -19.26
N VAL A 126 13.22 -10.38 -18.70
CA VAL A 126 13.81 -11.31 -17.72
C VAL A 126 13.54 -10.80 -16.31
N ALA A 127 12.96 -11.66 -15.47
CA ALA A 127 12.76 -11.37 -14.06
C ALA A 127 13.91 -11.94 -13.23
N LEU A 128 14.54 -11.11 -12.39
CA LEU A 128 15.54 -11.52 -11.42
C LEU A 128 14.91 -11.49 -10.01
N PRO A 129 14.61 -12.66 -9.42
CA PRO A 129 14.13 -12.73 -8.05
C PRO A 129 15.28 -12.51 -7.07
N ILE A 130 15.08 -11.69 -6.05
CA ILE A 130 16.02 -11.41 -4.97
C ILE A 130 15.31 -11.71 -3.67
N ALA A 131 15.71 -12.79 -3.00
CA ALA A 131 15.18 -13.13 -1.69
C ALA A 131 15.81 -12.20 -0.65
N VAL A 132 14.97 -11.50 0.11
CA VAL A 132 15.39 -10.59 1.18
C VAL A 132 14.72 -10.94 2.49
N GLN A 133 15.50 -10.85 3.57
CA GLN A 133 15.01 -10.94 4.94
C GLN A 133 15.50 -9.73 5.71
N LEU A 134 14.55 -8.96 6.24
CA LEU A 134 14.80 -7.70 6.94
C LEU A 134 14.36 -7.82 8.39
N ARG A 135 15.12 -7.23 9.31
CA ARG A 135 14.77 -7.13 10.73
C ARG A 135 14.68 -5.69 11.18
N GLY A 136 13.62 -5.31 11.88
CA GLY A 136 13.44 -3.96 12.41
C GLY A 136 12.02 -3.64 12.87
N GLY A 137 11.69 -2.35 12.93
CA GLY A 137 10.35 -1.85 13.32
C GLY A 137 9.35 -1.81 12.16
N TYR A 138 8.05 -1.78 12.47
CA TYR A 138 6.98 -1.87 11.47
C TYR A 138 6.98 -0.68 10.50
N HIS A 139 7.03 0.54 11.04
CA HIS A 139 7.01 1.75 10.23
C HIS A 139 8.28 1.92 9.39
N ALA A 140 9.42 1.44 9.88
CA ALA A 140 10.67 1.45 9.13
C ALA A 140 10.55 0.55 7.88
N MET A 141 9.92 -0.63 7.99
CA MET A 141 9.65 -1.52 6.87
C MET A 141 8.70 -0.90 5.85
N GLY A 142 7.59 -0.29 6.31
CA GLY A 142 6.65 0.40 5.43
C GLY A 142 7.29 1.57 4.69
N ALA A 143 8.14 2.35 5.37
CA ALA A 143 8.90 3.44 4.75
C ALA A 143 9.90 2.92 3.71
N LEU A 144 10.61 1.80 4.00
CA LEU A 144 11.49 1.16 3.02
C LEU A 144 10.72 0.77 1.75
N LEU A 145 9.56 0.13 1.88
CA LEU A 145 8.76 -0.26 0.71
C LEU A 145 8.34 0.94 -0.15
N ALA A 146 8.03 2.07 0.47
CA ALA A 146 7.75 3.32 -0.25
C ALA A 146 9.00 3.91 -0.92
N ASP A 147 10.17 3.82 -0.28
CA ASP A 147 11.44 4.24 -0.88
C ASP A 147 11.82 3.34 -2.07
N LEU A 148 11.57 2.03 -1.99
CA LEU A 148 11.77 1.09 -3.10
C LEU A 148 10.92 1.46 -4.32
N ALA A 149 9.68 1.90 -4.11
CA ALA A 149 8.80 2.36 -5.18
C ALA A 149 9.25 3.68 -5.83
N ARG A 150 10.16 4.43 -5.19
CA ARG A 150 10.76 5.67 -5.71
C ARG A 150 12.05 5.45 -6.47
N LEU A 151 12.64 4.25 -6.41
CA LEU A 151 13.85 3.95 -7.14
C LEU A 151 13.60 4.11 -8.65
N PRO A 152 14.59 4.57 -9.43
CA PRO A 152 14.46 4.78 -10.89
C PRO A 152 14.41 3.45 -11.68
N ARG A 153 13.92 2.37 -11.08
CA ARG A 153 13.96 1.00 -11.59
C ARG A 153 12.67 0.27 -11.23
N ILE A 154 12.25 -0.63 -12.12
CA ILE A 154 11.05 -1.43 -11.91
C ILE A 154 11.41 -2.59 -10.96
N VAL A 155 11.05 -2.42 -9.69
CA VAL A 155 11.14 -3.46 -8.66
C VAL A 155 9.77 -3.68 -8.08
N THR A 156 9.37 -4.95 -7.98
CA THR A 156 8.08 -5.36 -7.44
C THR A 156 8.30 -6.30 -6.26
N VAL A 157 7.39 -6.25 -5.29
CA VAL A 157 7.49 -7.06 -4.07
C VAL A 157 6.49 -8.21 -4.15
N HIS A 158 6.99 -9.42 -3.96
CA HIS A 158 6.21 -10.66 -4.00
C HIS A 158 6.37 -11.39 -2.67
N GLU A 159 5.37 -12.21 -2.33
CA GLU A 159 5.42 -13.17 -1.22
C GLU A 159 5.87 -12.54 0.11
N LEU A 160 5.10 -11.55 0.58
CA LEU A 160 5.40 -10.84 1.81
C LEU A 160 4.92 -11.63 3.04
N ALA A 161 5.85 -12.00 3.91
CA ALA A 161 5.56 -12.63 5.20
C ALA A 161 6.20 -11.84 6.34
N LEU A 162 5.41 -11.56 7.38
CA LEU A 162 5.86 -10.79 8.54
C LEU A 162 5.76 -11.66 9.80
N ASN A 163 6.87 -11.77 10.52
CA ASN A 163 7.01 -12.58 11.72
C ASN A 163 7.49 -11.72 12.89
N ILE A 164 6.93 -11.94 14.09
CA ILE A 164 7.37 -11.25 15.31
C ILE A 164 8.44 -12.09 16.00
N GLY A 165 9.63 -11.51 16.20
CA GLY A 165 10.71 -12.10 16.97
C GLY A 165 10.48 -12.02 18.49
N LYS A 166 11.21 -12.85 19.25
CA LYS A 166 11.14 -12.89 20.73
C LYS A 166 11.55 -11.57 21.39
N ASP A 167 12.36 -10.79 20.68
CA ASP A 167 12.87 -9.47 21.04
C ASP A 167 11.92 -8.32 20.63
N ARG A 168 10.70 -8.63 20.18
CA ARG A 168 9.70 -7.68 19.66
C ARG A 168 10.14 -6.91 18.41
N LEU A 169 11.26 -7.29 17.78
CA LEU A 169 11.57 -6.85 16.43
C LEU A 169 10.83 -7.71 15.42
N LEU A 170 10.39 -7.10 14.33
CA LEU A 170 9.76 -7.80 13.23
C LEU A 170 10.83 -8.32 12.28
N THR A 171 10.58 -9.51 11.74
CA THR A 171 11.31 -10.08 10.62
C THR A 171 10.37 -10.13 9.42
N LEU A 172 10.75 -9.44 8.34
CA LEU A 172 10.03 -9.39 7.08
C LEU A 172 10.77 -10.25 6.05
N ASP A 173 10.12 -11.30 5.59
CA ASP A 173 10.55 -12.12 4.47
C ASP A 173 9.81 -11.67 3.21
N ALA A 174 10.55 -11.36 2.14
CA ALA A 174 9.97 -10.94 0.87
C ALA A 174 10.84 -11.34 -0.32
N VAL A 175 10.22 -11.46 -1.50
CA VAL A 175 10.93 -11.68 -2.76
C VAL A 175 10.77 -10.45 -3.64
N LEU A 176 11.87 -9.72 -3.83
CA LEU A 176 11.91 -8.58 -4.76
C LEU A 176 12.14 -9.11 -6.18
N GLN A 177 11.29 -8.76 -7.13
CA GLN A 177 11.51 -9.05 -8.55
C GLN A 177 11.94 -7.79 -9.27
N ALA A 178 13.15 -7.81 -9.82
CA ALA A 178 13.66 -6.77 -10.70
C ALA A 178 13.54 -7.22 -12.16
N TYR A 179 13.12 -6.32 -13.05
CA TYR A 179 12.94 -6.62 -14.47
C TYR A 179 14.04 -5.99 -15.32
N ARG A 180 14.51 -6.74 -16.32
CA ARG A 180 15.48 -6.24 -17.32
C ARG A 180 15.18 -6.81 -18.71
N LEU A 181 15.78 -6.20 -19.72
CA LEU A 181 15.78 -6.75 -21.07
C LEU A 181 16.67 -8.00 -21.15
N PRO A 182 16.28 -8.97 -22.02
CA PRO A 182 17.03 -10.20 -22.22
C PRO A 182 18.30 -10.02 -23.05
N ASP A 183 19.38 -10.68 -22.63
CA ASP A 183 20.64 -10.71 -23.39
C ASP A 183 20.54 -11.59 -24.64
N ALA A 184 21.54 -11.49 -25.55
CA ALA A 184 21.57 -12.28 -26.79
C ALA A 184 21.40 -13.80 -26.57
N GLY A 185 22.05 -14.35 -25.55
CA GLY A 185 21.92 -15.77 -25.20
C GLY A 185 20.55 -16.14 -24.62
N GLU A 186 19.96 -15.25 -23.80
CA GLU A 186 18.67 -15.50 -23.15
C GLU A 186 17.49 -15.28 -24.10
N ARG A 187 17.64 -14.45 -25.14
CA ARG A 187 16.67 -14.30 -26.22
C ARG A 187 16.45 -15.61 -26.99
N ALA A 188 17.51 -16.39 -27.21
CA ALA A 188 17.40 -17.70 -27.82
C ALA A 188 16.64 -18.69 -26.93
N ALA A 189 16.88 -18.65 -25.61
CA ALA A 189 16.13 -19.45 -24.64
C ALA A 189 14.64 -19.03 -24.55
N GLN A 190 14.33 -17.74 -24.72
CA GLN A 190 12.94 -17.24 -24.80
C GLN A 190 12.22 -17.65 -26.07
N ALA A 191 12.92 -17.69 -27.21
CA ALA A 191 12.34 -18.19 -28.46
C ALA A 191 11.94 -19.67 -28.38
N ALA A 192 12.56 -20.43 -27.48
CA ALA A 192 12.22 -21.82 -27.21
C ALA A 192 11.05 -21.99 -26.22
N LEU A 193 10.61 -20.93 -25.52
CA LEU A 193 9.41 -20.97 -24.68
C LEU A 193 8.17 -21.04 -25.57
N PRO A 194 7.15 -21.85 -25.22
CA PRO A 194 5.88 -21.85 -25.95
C PRO A 194 5.28 -20.44 -25.87
N SER A 195 5.26 -19.73 -27.00
CA SER A 195 4.53 -18.48 -27.11
C SER A 195 3.07 -18.79 -26.85
N ALA A 196 2.50 -18.29 -25.75
CA ALA A 196 1.06 -18.20 -25.61
C ALA A 196 0.61 -17.35 -26.80
N ALA A 197 0.06 -18.01 -27.82
CA ALA A 197 -0.36 -17.36 -29.05
C ALA A 197 -1.35 -16.27 -28.67
N GLY A 198 -0.89 -15.02 -28.71
CA GLY A 198 -1.75 -13.86 -28.56
C GLY A 198 -2.90 -14.03 -29.54
N ALA A 199 -4.12 -13.88 -29.03
CA ALA A 199 -5.33 -14.03 -29.83
C ALA A 199 -5.17 -13.31 -31.18
N PRO A 200 -5.51 -13.94 -32.32
CA PRO A 200 -5.44 -13.28 -33.61
C PRO A 200 -6.54 -12.22 -33.68
N GLY A 201 -6.24 -11.00 -33.25
CA GLY A 201 -7.19 -9.91 -33.30
C GLY A 201 -6.71 -8.69 -32.52
N ALA A 202 -6.46 -7.61 -33.26
CA ALA A 202 -6.07 -6.28 -32.81
C ALA A 202 -4.63 -6.13 -32.31
N VAL A 203 -3.81 -5.50 -33.16
CA VAL A 203 -2.61 -4.79 -32.69
C VAL A 203 -3.12 -3.71 -31.73
N PRO A 204 -2.72 -3.71 -30.44
CA PRO A 204 -3.18 -2.69 -29.51
C PRO A 204 -2.75 -1.32 -30.03
N ALA A 205 -3.67 -0.36 -30.04
CA ALA A 205 -3.33 1.02 -30.35
C ALA A 205 -2.22 1.48 -29.39
N TRP A 206 -1.13 2.03 -29.94
CA TRP A 206 -0.03 2.54 -29.15
C TRP A 206 -0.56 3.61 -28.16
N ARG A 207 -0.22 3.45 -26.87
CA ARG A 207 -0.56 4.37 -25.80
C ARG A 207 0.74 4.81 -25.13
N PRO A 208 0.94 6.12 -24.86
CA PRO A 208 2.11 6.58 -24.13
C PRO A 208 2.12 5.95 -22.73
N LEU A 209 3.30 5.52 -22.28
CA LEU A 209 3.51 5.00 -20.92
C LEU A 209 3.24 6.12 -19.91
N ALA A 210 2.28 5.91 -19.02
CA ALA A 210 2.05 6.85 -17.92
C ALA A 210 3.20 6.77 -16.92
N ALA A 211 3.73 7.91 -16.49
CA ALA A 211 4.71 7.95 -15.41
C ALA A 211 4.06 7.46 -14.11
N ALA A 212 4.62 6.41 -13.51
CA ALA A 212 4.17 5.94 -12.21
C ALA A 212 4.52 7.00 -11.14
N VAL A 213 3.50 7.52 -10.46
CA VAL A 213 3.72 8.43 -9.32
C VAL A 213 3.99 7.57 -8.08
N PRO A 214 5.14 7.73 -7.40
CA PRO A 214 5.43 6.95 -6.21
C PRO A 214 4.46 7.27 -5.07
N TYR A 215 3.93 6.24 -4.40
CA TYR A 215 3.04 6.41 -3.26
C TYR A 215 3.85 6.67 -1.97
N PRO A 216 3.62 7.77 -1.23
CA PRO A 216 4.28 7.99 0.05
C PRO A 216 3.74 7.06 1.15
N TYR A 217 4.59 6.74 2.13
CA TYR A 217 4.16 5.99 3.32
C TYR A 217 3.55 6.94 4.37
N GLU A 218 2.23 7.11 4.34
CA GLU A 218 1.50 8.04 5.22
C GLU A 218 1.32 7.51 6.65
N ALA A 219 1.35 6.19 6.83
CA ALA A 219 1.13 5.56 8.13
C ALA A 219 2.30 5.75 9.13
N ALA A 220 3.38 6.42 8.74
CA ALA A 220 4.51 6.73 9.63
C ALA A 220 4.11 7.61 10.84
N ALA A 221 3.02 8.37 10.72
CA ALA A 221 2.53 9.23 11.81
C ALA A 221 1.65 8.47 12.82
N LEU A 222 1.26 7.22 12.52
CA LEU A 222 0.44 6.40 13.40
C LEU A 222 1.31 5.71 14.45
N ALA A 223 0.68 5.23 15.52
CA ALA A 223 1.37 4.43 16.52
C ALA A 223 1.78 3.06 15.93
N ASP A 224 2.95 2.56 16.33
CA ASP A 224 3.42 1.23 15.90
C ASP A 224 2.46 0.15 16.43
N PRO A 225 1.78 -0.61 15.54
CA PRO A 225 0.81 -1.62 15.95
C PRO A 225 1.45 -2.81 16.67
N PHE A 226 2.77 -3.00 16.55
CA PHE A 226 3.54 -4.06 17.21
C PHE A 226 4.45 -3.52 18.32
N GLY A 227 4.44 -2.20 18.53
CA GLY A 227 5.15 -1.53 19.61
C GLY A 227 4.59 -1.91 20.99
N ALA A 228 5.38 -1.66 22.03
CA ALA A 228 4.86 -1.73 23.39
C ALA A 228 3.74 -0.70 23.54
N LEU A 229 2.55 -1.14 23.94
CA LEU A 229 1.48 -0.22 24.31
C LEU A 229 2.04 0.78 25.32
N PRO A 230 1.89 2.10 25.10
CA PRO A 230 2.27 3.06 26.11
C PRO A 230 1.58 2.68 27.42
N PRO A 231 2.27 2.80 28.58
CA PRO A 231 1.65 2.50 29.86
C PRO A 231 0.33 3.27 29.91
N ALA A 232 -0.76 2.57 30.23
CA ALA A 232 -2.09 3.17 30.29
C ALA A 232 -1.96 4.49 31.06
N SER A 233 -2.25 5.61 30.39
CA SER A 233 -2.18 6.92 31.04
C SER A 233 -2.99 6.82 32.31
N ALA A 234 -2.35 7.04 33.47
CA ALA A 234 -3.02 6.92 34.75
C ALA A 234 -4.33 7.73 34.67
N PRO A 235 -5.48 7.13 35.06
CA PRO A 235 -6.77 7.80 34.94
C PRO A 235 -6.72 9.09 35.78
N GLY A 236 -6.61 10.24 35.12
CA GLY A 236 -6.52 11.54 35.78
C GLY A 236 -5.76 12.63 35.02
N GLN A 237 -4.96 12.31 34.00
CA GLN A 237 -4.17 13.31 33.27
C GLN A 237 -4.86 13.77 31.97
N ARG A 238 -6.13 14.17 32.06
CA ARG A 238 -6.84 14.90 31.00
C ARG A 238 -7.70 15.99 31.63
N GLY A 239 -7.16 17.20 31.63
CA GLY A 239 -7.88 18.40 31.98
C GLY A 239 -6.92 19.57 32.02
N SER A 240 -7.01 20.48 31.06
CA SER A 240 -6.54 21.85 31.25
C SER A 240 -7.35 22.42 32.41
N VAL A 241 -6.73 22.55 33.57
CA VAL A 241 -7.41 23.07 34.75
C VAL A 241 -7.38 24.60 34.68
N ALA A 242 -8.45 25.25 35.15
CA ALA A 242 -8.45 26.70 35.30
C ALA A 242 -7.27 27.14 36.19
N GLY A 243 -6.56 28.19 35.76
CA GLY A 243 -5.41 28.71 36.50
C GLY A 243 -5.77 29.24 37.89
N PRO A 244 -4.77 29.45 38.76
CA PRO A 244 -4.97 29.97 40.11
C PRO A 244 -5.59 31.37 40.08
N ASP A 245 -6.49 31.68 41.02
CA ASP A 245 -7.14 33.00 41.13
C ASP A 245 -6.11 34.05 41.60
N PRO A 246 -5.76 35.06 40.75
CA PRO A 246 -4.74 36.04 41.08
C PRO A 246 -5.20 37.10 42.10
N ARG A 247 -6.51 37.19 42.41
CA ARG A 247 -7.06 38.23 43.30
C ARG A 247 -7.13 37.79 44.77
N ARG A 248 -6.77 36.55 45.04
CA ARG A 248 -6.83 35.94 46.37
C ARG A 248 -5.71 36.46 47.27
N ALA A 249 -6.03 36.73 48.53
CA ALA A 249 -5.01 36.94 49.57
C ALA A 249 -4.19 35.66 49.76
N ARG A 250 -2.86 35.78 49.73
CA ARG A 250 -1.93 34.66 49.92
C ARG A 250 -1.86 34.26 51.38
N GLU A 251 -1.80 32.97 51.63
CA GLU A 251 -1.59 32.39 52.95
C GLU A 251 -0.09 32.32 53.31
N PRO A 252 0.27 32.28 54.61
CA PRO A 252 1.66 32.29 55.05
C PRO A 252 2.52 31.15 54.47
N LEU A 253 1.93 29.97 54.27
CA LEU A 253 2.60 28.76 53.80
C LEU A 253 2.77 28.68 52.28
N GLU A 254 2.20 29.62 51.52
CA GLU A 254 2.41 29.68 50.06
C GLU A 254 3.80 30.23 49.70
N SER A 255 4.48 30.87 50.65
CA SER A 255 5.86 31.35 50.47
C SER A 255 6.92 30.25 50.64
N VAL A 256 6.53 29.09 51.17
CA VAL A 256 7.46 28.02 51.56
C VAL A 256 7.31 26.85 50.59
N PRO A 257 8.39 26.37 49.94
CA PRO A 257 8.30 25.25 49.01
C PRO A 257 7.88 23.97 49.75
N LEU A 258 6.98 23.18 49.15
CA LEU A 258 6.42 21.96 49.75
C LEU A 258 7.48 20.98 50.31
N PRO A 259 8.65 20.77 49.69
CA PRO A 259 9.70 19.93 50.27
C PRO A 259 10.27 20.43 51.60
N ALA A 260 10.12 21.72 51.92
CA ALA A 260 10.55 22.33 53.17
C ALA A 260 9.46 22.35 54.26
N ILE A 261 8.29 21.77 53.96
CA ILE A 261 7.16 21.66 54.88
C ILE A 261 7.06 20.21 55.36
N SER A 262 7.06 20.01 56.67
CA SER A 262 6.85 18.69 57.27
C SER A 262 5.60 18.67 58.14
N MET A 263 4.85 17.57 58.11
CA MET A 263 3.72 17.38 59.01
C MET A 263 4.22 16.85 60.36
N VAL A 264 4.00 17.62 61.43
CA VAL A 264 4.42 17.29 62.79
C VAL A 264 3.30 16.73 63.66
N GLY A 265 2.04 16.89 63.23
CA GLY A 265 0.90 16.37 63.97
C GLY A 265 -0.43 16.78 63.37
N SER A 266 -1.50 16.45 64.06
CA SER A 266 -2.84 16.99 63.82
C SER A 266 -3.44 17.46 65.15
N VAL A 267 -4.30 18.48 65.08
CA VAL A 267 -5.04 19.01 66.22
C VAL A 267 -6.50 19.09 65.84
N GLN A 268 -7.37 18.53 66.68
CA GLN A 268 -8.82 18.62 66.51
C GLN A 268 -9.35 19.65 67.50
N GLN A 269 -9.90 20.75 66.99
CA GLN A 269 -10.49 21.82 67.79
C GLN A 269 -11.82 22.20 67.15
N ASP A 270 -12.88 22.33 67.97
CA ASP A 270 -14.24 22.67 67.54
C ASP A 270 -14.79 21.73 66.45
N GLY A 271 -14.47 20.44 66.56
CA GLY A 271 -14.88 19.40 65.61
C GLY A 271 -14.16 19.46 64.24
N ARG A 272 -13.22 20.38 64.05
CA ARG A 272 -12.44 20.52 62.80
C ARG A 272 -11.02 20.00 62.99
N LEU A 273 -10.67 18.98 62.21
CA LEU A 273 -9.32 18.42 62.17
C LEU A 273 -8.40 19.34 61.35
N SER A 274 -7.29 19.76 61.95
CA SER A 274 -6.26 20.59 61.30
C SER A 274 -4.90 19.90 61.41
N ALA A 275 -4.08 19.98 60.36
CA ALA A 275 -2.70 19.54 60.40
C ALA A 275 -1.82 20.62 61.04
N LEU A 276 -0.80 20.18 61.78
CA LEU A 276 0.30 21.01 62.24
C LEU A 276 1.46 20.77 61.29
N LEU A 277 1.85 21.82 60.57
CA LEU A 277 2.93 21.80 59.59
C LEU A 277 4.10 22.64 60.10
N LEU A 278 5.30 22.07 60.15
CA LEU A 278 6.53 22.78 60.43
C LEU A 278 7.11 23.29 59.12
N ALA A 279 7.32 24.61 59.05
CA ALA A 279 7.98 25.27 57.95
C ALA A 279 9.13 26.13 58.51
N GLY A 280 10.37 25.69 58.28
CA GLY A 280 11.55 26.25 58.94
C GLY A 280 11.53 25.98 60.45
N GLN A 281 11.35 27.03 61.25
CA GLN A 281 11.32 26.95 62.72
C GLN A 281 9.93 27.27 63.33
N ARG A 282 8.90 27.42 62.49
CA ARG A 282 7.55 27.81 62.93
C ARG A 282 6.54 26.73 62.58
N VAL A 283 5.63 26.46 63.50
CA VAL A 283 4.51 25.54 63.31
C VAL A 283 3.29 26.33 62.87
N TYR A 284 2.67 25.91 61.78
CA TYR A 284 1.46 26.48 61.21
C TYR A 284 0.33 25.48 61.29
N ARG A 285 -0.87 25.97 61.61
CA ARG A 285 -2.09 25.17 61.61
C ARG A 285 -2.78 25.31 60.25
N VAL A 286 -3.06 24.19 59.60
CA VAL A 286 -3.68 24.15 58.27
C VAL A 286 -4.90 23.23 58.26
N ALA A 287 -6.00 23.68 57.67
CA ALA A 287 -7.21 22.89 57.49
C ALA A 287 -7.42 22.55 56.01
N ALA A 288 -8.34 21.61 55.73
CA ALA A 288 -8.78 21.35 54.35
C ALA A 288 -9.35 22.64 53.73
N GLY A 289 -8.96 22.92 52.48
CA GLY A 289 -9.32 24.15 51.76
C GLY A 289 -8.27 25.27 51.82
N GLN A 290 -7.23 25.15 52.64
CA GLN A 290 -6.10 26.08 52.70
C GLN A 290 -5.01 25.73 51.67
N TYR A 291 -4.06 26.63 51.45
CA TYR A 291 -3.05 26.49 50.41
C TYR A 291 -1.64 26.41 50.99
N LEU A 292 -0.80 25.67 50.28
CA LEU A 292 0.57 25.36 50.62
C LEU A 292 1.42 25.61 49.37
N GLY A 293 2.67 26.03 49.57
CA GLY A 293 3.62 26.02 48.48
C GLY A 293 3.43 27.13 47.44
N PRO A 294 4.48 27.40 46.65
CA PRO A 294 4.43 28.39 45.59
C PRO A 294 3.55 27.94 44.41
N ASP A 295 3.37 26.64 44.23
CA ASP A 295 2.61 26.02 43.12
C ASP A 295 1.11 25.83 43.45
N HIS A 296 0.55 26.70 44.30
CA HIS A 296 -0.87 26.71 44.68
C HIS A 296 -1.41 25.36 45.16
N GLY A 297 -0.69 24.71 46.07
CA GLY A 297 -1.05 23.42 46.65
C GLY A 297 -2.28 23.50 47.55
N LEU A 298 -3.47 23.17 47.04
CA LEU A 298 -4.70 23.14 47.84
C LEU A 298 -4.75 21.87 48.70
N VAL A 299 -5.00 22.03 50.00
CA VAL A 299 -5.24 20.90 50.91
C VAL A 299 -6.61 20.30 50.65
N THR A 300 -6.64 19.08 50.14
CA THR A 300 -7.89 18.37 49.82
C THR A 300 -8.42 17.61 51.02
N GLN A 301 -7.54 17.02 51.83
CA GLN A 301 -7.91 16.22 52.98
C GLN A 301 -6.84 16.28 54.07
N VAL A 302 -7.29 16.33 55.33
CA VAL A 302 -6.44 16.22 56.51
C VAL A 302 -6.84 14.97 57.27
N SER A 303 -5.86 14.16 57.65
CA SER A 303 -6.02 13.00 58.54
C SER A 303 -5.00 13.08 59.68
N GLU A 304 -5.09 12.16 60.65
CA GLU A 304 -4.12 12.09 61.75
C GLU A 304 -2.71 11.71 61.30
N GLN A 305 -2.61 10.96 60.20
CA GLN A 305 -1.36 10.35 59.73
C GLN A 305 -0.74 11.06 58.53
N ALA A 306 -1.56 11.75 57.73
CA ALA A 306 -1.11 12.44 56.53
C ALA A 306 -2.05 13.59 56.13
N LEU A 307 -1.48 14.58 55.46
CA LEU A 307 -2.19 15.64 54.76
C LEU A 307 -2.08 15.39 53.26
N GLN A 308 -3.20 15.43 52.54
CA GLN A 308 -3.26 15.30 51.09
C GLN A 308 -3.47 16.67 50.45
N TYR A 309 -2.77 16.92 49.35
CA TYR A 309 -2.83 18.20 48.65
C TYR A 309 -2.79 18.01 47.13
N ARG A 310 -3.14 19.08 46.43
CA ARG A 310 -3.12 19.17 44.97
C ARG A 310 -2.49 20.47 44.51
N GLU A 311 -1.39 20.39 43.77
CA GLU A 311 -0.65 21.50 43.18
C GLU A 311 -1.06 21.77 41.73
N LEU A 312 -0.87 23.00 41.29
CA LEU A 312 -1.03 23.46 39.91
C LEU A 312 0.35 23.77 39.32
N LEU A 313 0.82 22.92 38.41
CA LEU A 313 2.07 23.07 37.68
C LEU A 313 1.79 23.70 36.31
N GLN A 314 2.57 24.71 35.93
CA GLN A 314 2.49 25.31 34.61
C GLN A 314 3.32 24.49 33.60
N ASP A 315 2.70 24.07 32.50
CA ASP A 315 3.35 23.38 31.38
C ASP A 315 4.09 24.39 30.49
N ALA A 316 5.09 23.94 29.73
CA ALA A 316 5.91 24.78 28.86
C ALA A 316 5.08 25.52 27.78
N GLY A 317 3.90 25.00 27.45
CA GLY A 317 2.93 25.63 26.53
C GLY A 317 1.94 26.61 27.19
N GLY A 318 2.13 26.96 28.48
CA GLY A 318 1.28 27.92 29.21
C GLY A 318 -0.01 27.33 29.81
N GLY A 319 -0.28 26.04 29.62
CA GLY A 319 -1.41 25.33 30.25
C GLY A 319 -1.13 24.92 31.69
N TRP A 320 -2.17 24.76 32.51
CA TRP A 320 -2.04 24.28 33.90
C TRP A 320 -2.28 22.78 34.00
N ARG A 321 -1.47 22.10 34.80
CA ARG A 321 -1.53 20.66 35.10
C ARG A 321 -1.63 20.44 36.60
N GLU A 322 -2.54 19.58 37.03
CA GLU A 322 -2.63 19.19 38.44
C GLU A 322 -1.68 18.06 38.81
N ARG A 323 -1.00 18.18 39.96
CA ARG A 323 -0.26 17.11 40.63
C ARG A 323 -0.83 16.89 42.02
N ARG A 324 -1.16 15.64 42.37
CA ARG A 324 -1.61 15.28 43.72
C ARG A 324 -0.42 14.73 44.53
N GLY A 325 -0.33 15.10 45.79
CA GLY A 325 0.72 14.67 46.71
C GLY A 325 0.21 14.49 48.13
N SER A 326 1.05 13.95 49.01
CA SER A 326 0.76 13.76 50.43
C SER A 326 1.97 14.07 51.29
N LEU A 327 1.76 14.74 52.42
CA LEU A 327 2.74 14.95 53.48
C LEU A 327 2.39 14.00 54.63
N SER A 328 3.29 13.06 54.93
CA SER A 328 3.11 12.10 56.03
C SER A 328 3.63 12.67 57.35
N LEU A 329 3.04 12.23 58.47
CA LEU A 329 3.50 12.56 59.81
C LEU A 329 4.95 12.11 60.02
N GLN A 330 5.84 13.05 60.35
CA GLN A 330 7.21 12.70 60.73
C GLN A 330 7.21 12.09 62.15
N LYS A 331 7.70 10.85 62.27
CA LYS A 331 8.00 10.24 63.57
C LYS A 331 9.09 11.07 64.23
N THR A 332 8.79 11.72 65.35
CA THR A 332 9.77 12.38 66.21
C THR A 332 10.88 11.40 66.60
N GLY A 333 12.08 11.61 66.07
CA GLY A 333 13.25 10.81 66.38
C GLY A 333 14.37 11.03 65.37
N GLU A 334 14.97 12.23 65.39
CA GLU A 334 16.39 12.54 65.10
C GLU A 334 16.55 14.05 64.83
N ALA A 335 16.67 14.83 65.91
CA ALA A 335 17.19 16.19 65.82
C ALA A 335 18.73 16.10 65.75
N LYS A 336 19.30 16.20 64.55
CA LYS A 336 20.75 16.27 64.35
C LYS A 336 21.21 17.72 64.56
N ALA A 337 21.51 18.07 65.81
CA ALA A 337 22.22 19.30 66.15
C ALA A 337 23.70 19.15 65.73
N GLY A 338 24.05 19.69 64.57
CA GLY A 338 25.43 19.91 64.17
C GLY A 338 25.88 21.29 64.64
N VAL A 339 26.45 21.36 65.84
CA VAL A 339 27.24 22.51 66.30
C VAL A 339 28.50 22.57 65.43
N ARG A 340 28.72 23.71 64.77
CA ARG A 340 30.01 24.09 64.19
C ARG A 340 30.92 24.48 65.34
N GLU A 341 32.03 23.77 65.49
CA GLU A 341 33.16 24.16 66.31
C GLU A 341 34.29 24.52 65.35
N ASP A 342 34.56 25.82 65.20
CA ASP A 342 35.74 26.34 64.50
C ASP A 342 36.78 26.77 65.57
N VAL A 343 37.91 26.04 65.60
CA VAL A 343 39.35 26.43 65.59
C VAL A 343 39.81 27.55 66.57
N PRO A 344 40.97 27.39 67.25
CA PRO A 344 42.28 27.68 66.64
C PRO A 344 43.22 26.47 66.44
#